data_AF-A0A8I2G1W2-F1
#
_entry.id   AF-A0A8I2G1W2-F1
#
_cell.length_a   1.000
_cell.length_b   1.000
_cell.length_c   1.000
_cell.angle_alpha   90.00
_cell.angle_beta   90.00
_cell.angle_gamma   90.00
#
_symmetry.space_group_name_H-M   'P 1'
#
loop_
_entity.id
_entity.type
_entity.pdbx_description
1 polymer ?
#
loop_
_entity_poly.entity_id
_entity_poly.type
_entity_poly.pdbx_seq_one_letter_code
_entity_poly.pdbx_strand_id
1 'polypeptide(L)'
;MEQTPNMQQEEPKPRVPVFRDIWQFIVKLILALLVIAWFVREFLLDKELNPIKLIILLIVLIFIIWLIIRQKHFVRLYCKLTDPGGCVYGDPNILSGKLLEPVLGDAYGWGFSHYILELRSPGGTLLSNVIIYPDSGGNPDTSLTQGNYAVTGGKLGWIDLGKAVTDAGIELLTSTTFEITLRVFDVYGGEKSTPCQITFDVSVNEVYIKRVSVPWSVNYTDPDEPLRIADVATADLATIGGTMHVRGAANIYGCAGEKIQEYTIWAIPDPGFTFAQPAPYTAVSAGTDWVPVTHIDFTAQTINSTTFTADQVRAYNVLDGNPVPDVLTNYWGTRLECITFDSLPPICFELPSLKYSIFDSLSKLGTGKFTFLLQVIDTNGNQYYDIQRAWIDNEKEVAEITGVAGVLPCQDLYMKDSAGNFKTVNIEGTAWDALIDPADLTTPTSDNFDKYILEFQKQGAATWQDIVTANSPVPARPSPLTIPGGTLASWDLETLDAASNPNGYPADQLLSDGESCTYNLYLRVYDKTYVNEHGPGVHYAWDMFPIKIINSNEPTP
;
A
#
# COMPACT_ATOMS: atom_id res chain seq x y z
N MET A 1 35.13 6.35 -15.88
CA MET A 1 34.43 6.77 -17.11
C MET A 1 34.96 5.93 -18.24
N GLU A 2 34.32 4.79 -18.45
CA GLU A 2 34.66 3.82 -19.50
C GLU A 2 33.51 3.89 -20.51
N GLN A 3 33.79 4.41 -21.70
CA GLN A 3 32.81 4.59 -22.77
C GLN A 3 32.45 3.23 -23.36
N THR A 4 31.24 2.76 -23.10
CA THR A 4 30.65 1.60 -23.76
C THR A 4 30.39 1.94 -25.24
N PRO A 5 30.76 1.07 -26.21
CA PRO A 5 30.61 1.38 -27.62
C PRO A 5 29.14 1.31 -28.04
N ASN A 6 28.73 2.33 -28.79
CA ASN A 6 27.43 2.48 -29.40
C ASN A 6 27.19 1.34 -30.42
N MET A 7 26.44 0.30 -30.03
CA MET A 7 25.95 -0.70 -30.98
C MET A 7 24.83 -0.05 -31.80
N GLN A 8 25.22 0.51 -32.94
CA GLN A 8 24.27 0.91 -33.98
C GLN A 8 23.44 -0.31 -34.39
N GLN A 9 22.14 -0.19 -34.13
CA GLN A 9 21.11 -1.11 -34.57
C GLN A 9 21.13 -1.11 -36.10
N GLU A 10 21.70 -2.17 -36.69
CA GLU A 10 21.75 -2.37 -38.13
C GLU A 10 20.31 -2.48 -38.64
N GLU A 11 19.86 -1.48 -39.41
CA GLU A 11 18.58 -1.53 -40.13
C GLU A 11 18.49 -2.88 -40.87
N PRO A 12 17.38 -3.63 -40.75
CA PRO A 12 17.24 -4.91 -41.44
C PRO A 12 17.30 -4.66 -42.94
N LYS A 13 18.45 -5.01 -43.52
CA LYS A 13 18.73 -4.94 -44.95
C LYS A 13 17.54 -5.58 -45.69
N PRO A 14 16.83 -4.85 -46.56
CA PRO A 14 15.69 -5.42 -47.28
C PRO A 14 16.20 -6.65 -48.02
N ARG A 15 15.67 -7.83 -47.66
CA ARG A 15 16.02 -9.08 -48.33
C ARG A 15 15.57 -8.95 -49.78
N VAL A 16 16.52 -8.62 -50.65
CA VAL A 16 16.35 -8.70 -52.10
C VAL A 16 15.80 -10.11 -52.38
N PRO A 17 14.65 -10.24 -53.09
CA PRO A 17 14.13 -11.56 -53.43
C PRO A 17 15.24 -12.31 -54.14
N VAL A 18 15.74 -13.37 -53.48
CA VAL A 18 16.90 -14.09 -53.97
C VAL A 18 16.48 -14.72 -55.29
N PHE A 19 17.17 -14.37 -56.37
CA PHE A 19 16.89 -14.82 -57.74
C PHE A 19 16.64 -16.35 -57.84
N ARG A 20 17.24 -17.09 -56.92
CA ARG A 20 17.06 -18.53 -56.68
C ARG A 20 15.60 -18.96 -56.43
N ASP A 21 14.80 -18.17 -55.73
CA ASP A 21 13.43 -18.56 -55.36
C ASP A 21 12.45 -18.35 -56.52
N ILE A 22 12.60 -17.24 -57.26
CA ILE A 22 11.88 -16.98 -58.52
C ILE A 22 12.26 -18.04 -59.56
N TRP A 23 13.54 -18.41 -59.65
CA TRP A 23 14.01 -19.47 -60.54
C TRP A 23 13.39 -20.83 -60.19
N GLN A 24 13.27 -21.17 -58.91
CA GLN A 24 12.59 -22.41 -58.49
C GLN A 24 11.11 -22.44 -58.85
N PHE A 25 10.40 -21.31 -58.76
CA PHE A 25 9.01 -21.22 -59.22
C PHE A 25 8.90 -21.42 -60.73
N ILE A 26 9.75 -20.72 -61.50
CA ILE A 26 9.78 -20.83 -62.97
C ILE A 26 10.07 -22.28 -63.39
N VAL A 27 11.07 -22.93 -62.77
CA VAL A 27 11.41 -24.33 -63.07
C VAL A 27 10.24 -25.27 -62.76
N LYS A 28 9.54 -25.10 -61.64
CA LYS A 28 8.36 -25.91 -61.28
C LYS A 28 7.18 -25.66 -62.22
N LEU A 29 6.95 -24.41 -62.62
CA LEU A 29 5.91 -24.04 -63.58
C LEU A 29 6.19 -24.63 -64.96
N ILE A 30 7.44 -24.57 -65.41
CA ILE A 30 7.89 -25.20 -66.66
C ILE A 30 7.70 -26.72 -66.58
N LEU A 31 8.08 -27.36 -65.47
CA LEU A 31 7.84 -28.79 -65.25
C LEU A 31 6.34 -29.14 -65.32
N ALA A 32 5.47 -28.34 -64.70
CA ALA A 32 4.01 -28.51 -64.79
C ALA A 32 3.53 -28.43 -66.25
N LEU A 33 3.95 -27.40 -66.97
CA LEU A 33 3.58 -27.18 -68.36
C LEU A 33 4.13 -28.27 -69.29
N LEU A 34 5.33 -28.79 -69.03
CA LEU A 34 5.92 -29.90 -69.78
C LEU A 34 5.17 -31.21 -69.53
N VAL A 35 4.75 -31.48 -68.29
CA VAL A 35 3.91 -32.65 -67.96
C VAL A 35 2.54 -32.54 -68.63
N ILE A 36 1.92 -31.35 -68.64
CA ILE A 36 0.66 -31.10 -69.34
C ILE A 36 0.84 -31.24 -70.86
N ALA A 37 1.89 -30.67 -71.45
CA ALA A 37 2.16 -30.75 -72.87
C ALA A 37 2.46 -32.19 -73.33
N TRP A 38 3.22 -32.95 -72.53
CA TRP A 38 3.44 -34.38 -72.77
C TRP A 38 2.14 -35.17 -72.72
N PHE A 39 1.26 -34.86 -71.76
CA PHE A 39 -0.05 -35.49 -71.67
C PHE A 39 -0.96 -35.16 -72.86
N VAL A 40 -1.03 -33.89 -73.26
CA VAL A 40 -1.81 -33.46 -74.44
C VAL A 40 -1.30 -34.15 -75.69
N ARG A 41 0.03 -34.31 -75.84
CA ARG A 41 0.63 -35.04 -76.96
C ARG A 41 0.24 -36.52 -76.94
N GLU A 42 0.35 -37.20 -75.81
CA GLU A 42 -0.06 -38.61 -75.68
C GLU A 42 -1.56 -38.80 -75.93
N PHE A 43 -2.40 -37.89 -75.42
CA PHE A 43 -3.85 -37.89 -75.63
C PHE A 43 -4.23 -37.72 -77.11
N LEU A 44 -3.46 -36.91 -77.86
CA LEU A 44 -3.69 -36.70 -79.29
C LEU A 44 -3.17 -37.84 -80.17
N LEU A 45 -2.16 -38.59 -79.72
CA LEU A 45 -1.55 -39.70 -80.46
C LEU A 45 -2.28 -41.03 -80.23
N ASP A 46 -2.67 -41.33 -78.99
CA ASP A 46 -3.40 -42.55 -78.63
C ASP A 46 -4.84 -42.20 -78.25
N LYS A 47 -5.81 -42.53 -79.13
CA LYS A 47 -7.24 -42.26 -78.91
C LYS A 47 -7.86 -43.06 -77.76
N GLU A 48 -7.16 -44.04 -77.19
CA GLU A 48 -7.58 -44.80 -76.02
C GLU A 48 -6.58 -44.59 -74.88
N LEU A 49 -6.94 -43.75 -73.90
CA LEU A 49 -6.07 -43.51 -72.74
C LEU A 49 -6.08 -44.71 -71.81
N ASN A 50 -4.89 -45.28 -71.60
CA ASN A 50 -4.67 -46.26 -70.55
C ASN A 50 -4.96 -45.62 -69.17
N PRO A 51 -5.90 -46.16 -68.38
CA PRO A 51 -6.32 -45.58 -67.10
C PRO A 51 -5.16 -45.49 -66.08
N ILE A 52 -4.15 -46.35 -66.18
CA ILE A 52 -2.96 -46.29 -65.32
C ILE A 52 -2.12 -45.04 -65.63
N LYS A 53 -1.94 -44.70 -66.92
CA LYS A 53 -1.23 -43.47 -67.32
C LYS A 53 -1.96 -42.22 -66.79
N LEU A 54 -3.31 -42.22 -66.82
CA LEU A 54 -4.13 -41.12 -66.29
C LEU A 54 -3.96 -40.96 -64.78
N ILE A 55 -3.99 -42.06 -64.01
CA ILE A 55 -3.80 -42.04 -62.55
C ILE A 55 -2.42 -41.50 -62.19
N ILE A 56 -1.37 -41.98 -62.85
CA ILE A 56 0.01 -41.52 -62.62
C ILE A 56 0.12 -40.02 -62.90
N LEU A 57 -0.48 -39.53 -63.99
CA LEU A 57 -0.51 -38.11 -64.31
C LEU A 57 -1.21 -37.31 -63.21
N LEU A 58 -2.36 -37.76 -62.75
CA LEU A 58 -3.16 -37.07 -61.75
C LEU A 58 -2.39 -36.96 -60.41
N ILE A 59 -1.67 -38.02 -60.03
CA ILE A 59 -0.76 -38.01 -58.88
C ILE A 59 0.38 -37.00 -59.08
N VAL A 60 1.03 -37.00 -60.24
CA VAL A 60 2.13 -36.06 -60.55
C VAL A 60 1.63 -34.62 -60.57
N LEU A 61 0.45 -34.36 -61.13
CA LEU A 61 -0.15 -33.04 -61.21
C LEU A 61 -0.55 -32.54 -59.81
N ILE A 62 -1.17 -33.39 -58.98
CA ILE A 62 -1.46 -33.10 -57.57
C ILE A 62 -0.16 -32.81 -56.81
N PHE A 63 0.89 -33.60 -57.03
CA PHE A 63 2.18 -33.40 -56.37
C PHE A 63 2.85 -32.08 -56.79
N ILE A 64 2.81 -31.73 -58.08
CA ILE A 64 3.35 -30.46 -58.59
C ILE A 64 2.53 -29.28 -58.07
N ILE A 65 1.19 -29.36 -58.09
CA ILE A 65 0.30 -28.35 -57.51
C ILE A 65 0.59 -28.19 -56.01
N TRP A 66 0.74 -29.30 -55.28
CA TRP A 66 1.13 -29.29 -53.87
C TRP A 66 2.50 -28.62 -53.67
N LEU A 67 3.50 -28.92 -54.50
CA LEU A 67 4.83 -28.29 -54.45
C LEU A 67 4.84 -26.80 -54.83
N ILE A 68 3.88 -26.35 -55.64
CA ILE A 68 3.67 -24.95 -56.01
C ILE A 68 2.97 -24.20 -54.87
N ILE A 69 1.89 -24.78 -54.33
CA ILE A 69 1.15 -24.23 -53.17
C ILE A 69 2.07 -24.12 -51.94
N ARG A 70 2.98 -25.09 -51.75
CA ARG A 70 3.92 -25.11 -50.63
C ARG A 70 5.10 -24.13 -50.77
N GLN A 71 5.20 -23.36 -51.85
CA GLN A 71 6.27 -22.38 -51.96
C GLN A 71 6.08 -21.20 -51.00
N LYS A 72 7.20 -20.72 -50.45
CA LYS A 72 7.25 -19.55 -49.55
C LYS A 72 6.58 -18.29 -50.11
N HIS A 73 6.43 -18.16 -51.43
CA HIS A 73 5.81 -16.99 -52.07
C HIS A 73 4.30 -16.86 -51.87
N PHE A 74 3.62 -17.92 -51.43
CA PHE A 74 2.18 -17.88 -51.15
C PHE A 74 1.86 -17.55 -49.69
N VAL A 75 2.88 -17.38 -48.85
CA VAL A 75 2.69 -16.91 -47.48
C VAL A 75 2.24 -15.45 -47.52
N ARG A 76 0.98 -15.20 -47.16
CA ARG A 76 0.42 -13.86 -46.96
C ARG A 76 -0.12 -13.79 -45.55
N LEU A 77 0.67 -13.17 -44.68
CA LEU A 77 0.30 -12.90 -43.30
C LEU A 77 -0.35 -11.52 -43.21
N TYR A 78 -1.40 -11.43 -42.42
CA TYR A 78 -2.09 -10.21 -42.07
C TYR A 78 -1.91 -9.96 -40.58
N CYS A 79 -1.66 -8.70 -40.24
CA CYS A 79 -1.76 -8.24 -38.86
C CYS A 79 -2.47 -6.89 -38.83
N LYS A 80 -3.16 -6.64 -37.72
CA LYS A 80 -3.73 -5.35 -37.34
C LYS A 80 -3.92 -5.33 -35.83
N LEU A 81 -3.66 -4.20 -35.19
CA LEU A 81 -4.08 -3.93 -33.81
C LEU A 81 -5.19 -2.88 -33.86
N THR A 82 -6.27 -3.10 -33.12
CA THR A 82 -7.36 -2.14 -32.95
C THR A 82 -7.40 -1.58 -31.54
N ASP A 83 -7.03 -2.39 -30.54
CA ASP A 83 -6.97 -2.03 -29.13
C ASP A 83 -5.76 -2.70 -28.47
N PRO A 84 -5.23 -2.17 -27.35
CA PRO A 84 -5.69 -0.99 -26.63
C PRO A 84 -5.40 0.33 -27.36
N GLY A 85 -6.28 1.33 -27.17
CA GLY A 85 -6.09 2.68 -27.69
C GLY A 85 -6.56 3.72 -26.68
N GLY A 86 -5.86 4.86 -26.62
CA GLY A 86 -6.16 5.91 -25.64
C GLY A 86 -5.78 5.50 -24.22
N CYS A 87 -6.62 5.86 -23.25
CA CYS A 87 -6.41 5.52 -21.84
C CYS A 87 -6.94 4.15 -21.50
N VAL A 88 -6.14 3.36 -20.79
CA VAL A 88 -6.57 2.07 -20.28
C VAL A 88 -6.35 1.93 -18.78
N TYR A 89 -7.21 1.11 -18.19
CA TYR A 89 -7.26 0.85 -16.76
C TYR A 89 -7.16 -0.65 -16.44
N GLY A 90 -7.43 -1.51 -17.42
CA GLY A 90 -7.55 -2.95 -17.23
C GLY A 90 -8.83 -3.34 -16.49
N ASP A 91 -9.21 -4.60 -16.65
CA ASP A 91 -10.39 -5.19 -16.01
C ASP A 91 -9.95 -6.25 -14.99
N PRO A 92 -10.22 -6.03 -13.68
CA PRO A 92 -9.87 -6.97 -12.63
C PRO A 92 -10.76 -8.23 -12.63
N ASN A 93 -11.87 -8.24 -13.38
CA ASN A 93 -12.84 -9.35 -13.39
C ASN A 93 -12.48 -10.47 -14.39
N ILE A 94 -11.50 -10.24 -15.28
CA ILE A 94 -11.11 -11.21 -16.31
C ILE A 94 -10.35 -12.39 -15.70
N LEU A 95 -9.41 -12.12 -14.80
CA LEU A 95 -8.61 -13.13 -14.12
C LEU A 95 -8.26 -12.64 -12.71
N SER A 96 -8.72 -13.38 -11.70
CA SER A 96 -8.50 -13.02 -10.29
C SER A 96 -7.02 -12.80 -9.98
N GLY A 97 -6.73 -11.71 -9.27
CA GLY A 97 -5.37 -11.32 -8.90
C GLY A 97 -4.57 -10.61 -9.99
N LYS A 98 -5.20 -10.26 -11.13
CA LYS A 98 -4.54 -9.53 -12.24
C LYS A 98 -5.43 -8.41 -12.76
N LEU A 99 -4.79 -7.33 -13.24
CA LEU A 99 -5.46 -6.21 -13.87
C LEU A 99 -5.22 -6.31 -15.39
N LEU A 100 -6.21 -6.83 -16.12
CA LEU A 100 -6.02 -7.27 -17.50
C LEU A 100 -6.63 -6.32 -18.53
N GLU A 101 -5.81 -5.78 -19.42
CA GLU A 101 -6.27 -4.99 -20.56
C GLU A 101 -6.33 -5.84 -21.84
N PRO A 102 -7.50 -6.01 -22.48
CA PRO A 102 -7.61 -6.82 -23.69
C PRO A 102 -6.88 -6.19 -24.89
N VAL A 103 -6.15 -7.02 -25.62
CA VAL A 103 -5.52 -6.66 -26.90
C VAL A 103 -6.39 -7.20 -28.03
N LEU A 104 -6.94 -6.31 -28.86
CA LEU A 104 -7.83 -6.68 -29.96
C LEU A 104 -7.17 -6.45 -31.32
N GLY A 105 -7.46 -7.32 -32.27
CA GLY A 105 -6.99 -7.16 -33.63
C GLY A 105 -7.09 -8.40 -34.50
N ASP A 106 -6.20 -8.45 -35.48
CA ASP A 106 -6.10 -9.49 -36.48
C ASP A 106 -4.71 -10.10 -36.46
N ALA A 107 -4.62 -11.43 -36.42
CA ALA A 107 -3.39 -12.20 -36.61
C ALA A 107 -3.75 -13.49 -37.37
N TYR A 108 -3.68 -13.44 -38.69
CA TYR A 108 -4.06 -14.58 -39.54
C TYR A 108 -3.34 -14.52 -40.88
N GLY A 109 -3.54 -15.53 -41.73
CA GLY A 109 -3.01 -15.51 -43.08
C GLY A 109 -2.79 -16.88 -43.66
N TRP A 110 -2.45 -16.93 -44.94
CA TRP A 110 -2.10 -18.20 -45.57
C TRP A 110 -0.68 -18.59 -45.16
N GLY A 111 -0.54 -19.78 -44.57
CA GLY A 111 0.71 -20.24 -43.97
C GLY A 111 0.95 -19.70 -42.55
N PHE A 112 -0.06 -19.19 -41.86
CA PHE A 112 0.01 -18.78 -40.45
C PHE A 112 0.45 -19.94 -39.53
N SER A 113 1.30 -19.62 -38.55
CA SER A 113 1.75 -20.53 -37.49
C SER A 113 1.32 -20.03 -36.12
N HIS A 114 1.79 -18.86 -35.72
CA HIS A 114 1.51 -18.25 -34.42
C HIS A 114 1.73 -16.73 -34.48
N TYR A 115 1.38 -16.04 -33.40
CA TYR A 115 1.71 -14.63 -33.20
C TYR A 115 2.28 -14.38 -31.80
N ILE A 116 3.04 -13.30 -31.67
CA ILE A 116 3.62 -12.81 -30.42
C ILE A 116 3.24 -11.34 -30.26
N LEU A 117 2.81 -10.98 -29.06
CA LEU A 117 2.65 -9.62 -28.59
C LEU A 117 3.87 -9.24 -27.74
N GLU A 118 4.46 -8.10 -28.03
CA GLU A 118 5.55 -7.49 -27.30
C GLU A 118 5.06 -6.18 -26.69
N LEU A 119 5.28 -5.97 -25.39
CA LEU A 119 4.97 -4.72 -24.72
C LEU A 119 6.27 -3.98 -24.39
N ARG A 120 6.36 -2.70 -24.74
CA ARG A 120 7.50 -1.84 -24.41
C ARG A 120 7.09 -0.77 -23.42
N SER A 121 7.96 -0.51 -22.46
CA SER A 121 7.84 0.60 -21.53
C SER A 121 8.03 1.96 -22.24
N PRO A 122 7.69 3.09 -21.59
CA PRO A 122 7.93 4.44 -22.14
C PRO A 122 9.39 4.70 -22.52
N GLY A 123 10.34 4.04 -21.82
CA GLY A 123 11.77 4.09 -22.15
C GLY A 123 12.19 3.15 -23.29
N GLY A 124 11.26 2.47 -23.95
CA GLY A 124 11.50 1.53 -25.05
C GLY A 124 11.95 0.12 -24.61
N THR A 125 12.00 -0.14 -23.30
CA THR A 125 12.45 -1.44 -22.77
C THR A 125 11.38 -2.50 -22.98
N LEU A 126 11.75 -3.66 -23.52
CA LEU A 126 10.82 -4.78 -23.71
C LEU A 126 10.49 -5.43 -22.36
N LEU A 127 9.21 -5.49 -22.02
CA LEU A 127 8.71 -6.08 -20.79
C LEU A 127 8.41 -7.56 -21.00
N SER A 128 8.80 -8.40 -20.03
CA SER A 128 8.71 -9.85 -20.13
C SER A 128 7.60 -10.40 -19.22
N ASN A 129 6.89 -11.43 -19.68
CA ASN A 129 5.81 -12.09 -18.93
C ASN A 129 4.65 -11.17 -18.52
N VAL A 130 4.43 -10.08 -19.26
CA VAL A 130 3.33 -9.13 -19.06
C VAL A 130 2.15 -9.38 -19.99
N ILE A 131 2.29 -10.30 -20.95
CA ILE A 131 1.22 -10.69 -21.87
C ILE A 131 0.69 -12.07 -21.46
N ILE A 132 -0.64 -12.21 -21.44
CA ILE A 132 -1.35 -13.47 -21.27
C ILE A 132 -2.07 -13.78 -22.57
N TYR A 133 -1.85 -14.98 -23.12
CA TYR A 133 -2.48 -15.40 -24.36
C TYR A 133 -3.78 -16.16 -24.10
N PRO A 134 -4.71 -16.18 -25.06
CA PRO A 134 -5.93 -16.93 -24.90
C PRO A 134 -5.74 -18.41 -25.28
N ASP A 135 -6.48 -19.29 -24.60
CA ASP A 135 -6.59 -20.71 -24.91
C ASP A 135 -7.47 -20.94 -26.16
N SER A 136 -7.66 -22.19 -26.57
CA SER A 136 -8.53 -22.51 -27.70
C SER A 136 -10.01 -22.14 -27.50
N GLY A 137 -10.44 -21.89 -26.25
CA GLY A 137 -11.76 -21.40 -25.89
C GLY A 137 -11.86 -19.87 -25.83
N GLY A 138 -10.76 -19.14 -26.01
CA GLY A 138 -10.70 -17.69 -25.90
C GLY A 138 -10.58 -17.16 -24.47
N ASN A 139 -10.23 -18.01 -23.49
CA ASN A 139 -10.02 -17.63 -22.09
C ASN A 139 -8.53 -17.37 -21.81
N PRO A 140 -8.16 -16.51 -20.84
CA PRO A 140 -6.77 -16.29 -20.47
C PRO A 140 -6.07 -17.58 -19.98
N ASP A 141 -4.90 -17.88 -20.54
CA ASP A 141 -4.05 -19.01 -20.13
C ASP A 141 -2.62 -18.51 -19.88
N THR A 142 -2.22 -18.52 -18.61
CA THR A 142 -0.90 -18.05 -18.16
C THR A 142 0.24 -18.99 -18.51
N SER A 143 -0.04 -20.20 -19.00
CA SER A 143 0.98 -21.17 -19.41
C SER A 143 1.46 -20.96 -20.85
N LEU A 144 0.72 -20.18 -21.64
CA LEU A 144 1.03 -19.91 -23.04
C LEU A 144 2.00 -18.74 -23.16
N THR A 145 2.99 -18.88 -24.05
CA THR A 145 3.98 -17.85 -24.37
C THR A 145 3.73 -17.17 -25.72
N GLN A 146 2.75 -17.66 -26.48
CA GLN A 146 2.40 -17.18 -27.82
C GLN A 146 0.96 -17.56 -28.18
N GLY A 147 0.38 -16.85 -29.14
CA GLY A 147 -0.93 -17.15 -29.69
C GLY A 147 -0.85 -18.18 -30.81
N ASN A 148 -1.46 -19.35 -30.60
CA ASN A 148 -1.29 -20.52 -31.48
C ASN A 148 -2.39 -20.73 -32.52
N TYR A 149 -3.29 -19.76 -32.70
CA TYR A 149 -4.41 -19.85 -33.64
C TYR A 149 -4.66 -18.52 -34.31
N ALA A 150 -5.27 -18.58 -35.49
CA ALA A 150 -5.57 -17.40 -36.27
C ALA A 150 -6.72 -16.62 -35.63
N VAL A 151 -6.58 -15.29 -35.57
CA VAL A 151 -7.56 -14.37 -35.00
C VAL A 151 -7.96 -13.34 -36.05
N THR A 152 -9.25 -13.07 -36.19
CA THR A 152 -9.80 -12.03 -37.07
C THR A 152 -10.80 -11.18 -36.31
N GLY A 153 -10.50 -9.90 -36.10
CA GLY A 153 -11.31 -8.93 -35.35
C GLY A 153 -11.59 -9.36 -33.92
N GLY A 154 -10.66 -10.05 -33.27
CA GLY A 154 -10.88 -10.73 -32.00
C GLY A 154 -9.79 -10.46 -30.96
N LYS A 155 -9.89 -11.15 -29.82
CA LYS A 155 -8.91 -11.08 -28.74
C LYS A 155 -7.62 -11.81 -29.12
N LEU A 156 -6.51 -11.07 -29.12
CA LEU A 156 -5.16 -11.57 -29.30
C LEU A 156 -4.50 -11.91 -27.96
N GLY A 157 -5.00 -11.37 -26.85
CA GLY A 157 -4.49 -11.64 -25.51
C GLY A 157 -4.87 -10.53 -24.55
N TRP A 158 -4.18 -10.48 -23.42
CA TRP A 158 -4.31 -9.44 -22.41
C TRP A 158 -2.95 -8.96 -21.94
N ILE A 159 -2.86 -7.68 -21.62
CA ILE A 159 -1.74 -7.09 -20.91
C ILE A 159 -2.05 -7.12 -19.42
N ASP A 160 -1.16 -7.67 -18.60
CA ASP A 160 -1.16 -7.51 -17.15
C ASP A 160 -0.60 -6.14 -16.80
N LEU A 161 -1.48 -5.14 -16.67
CA LEU A 161 -1.10 -3.75 -16.45
C LEU A 161 -0.36 -3.56 -15.13
N GLY A 162 -0.80 -4.24 -14.07
CA GLY A 162 -0.15 -4.19 -12.76
C GLY A 162 1.31 -4.62 -12.86
N LYS A 163 1.55 -5.78 -13.48
CA LYS A 163 2.92 -6.25 -13.73
C LYS A 163 3.70 -5.33 -14.67
N ALA A 164 3.07 -4.81 -15.73
CA ALA A 164 3.73 -3.95 -16.71
C ALA A 164 4.23 -2.64 -16.10
N VAL A 165 3.44 -2.01 -15.23
CA VAL A 165 3.81 -0.77 -14.52
C VAL A 165 4.97 -1.05 -13.56
N THR A 166 4.89 -2.11 -12.75
CA THR A 166 5.97 -2.49 -11.82
C THR A 166 7.26 -2.84 -12.54
N ASP A 167 7.22 -3.68 -13.58
CA ASP A 167 8.42 -4.10 -14.33
C ASP A 167 9.05 -2.94 -15.13
N ALA A 168 8.26 -1.93 -15.50
CA ALA A 168 8.75 -0.72 -16.15
C ALA A 168 9.45 0.25 -15.17
N GLY A 169 9.45 -0.04 -13.86
CA GLY A 169 10.00 0.83 -12.84
C GLY A 169 9.23 2.15 -12.72
N ILE A 170 7.97 2.16 -13.13
CA ILE A 170 7.11 3.33 -13.01
C ILE A 170 6.57 3.33 -11.57
N GLU A 171 7.32 4.00 -10.69
CA GLU A 171 6.80 4.39 -9.38
C GLU A 171 5.76 5.50 -9.61
N LEU A 172 4.48 5.14 -9.48
CA LEU A 172 3.25 5.93 -9.21
C LEU A 172 3.00 7.34 -9.83
N LEU A 173 3.98 8.01 -10.45
CA LEU A 173 4.03 9.47 -10.54
C LEU A 173 3.72 10.06 -11.91
N THR A 174 3.46 9.27 -12.96
CA THR A 174 3.07 9.84 -14.27
C THR A 174 2.22 8.89 -15.11
N SER A 175 1.22 9.44 -15.80
CA SER A 175 0.58 8.77 -16.94
C SER A 175 1.66 8.41 -17.96
N THR A 176 1.74 7.14 -18.34
CA THR A 176 2.85 6.62 -19.15
C THR A 176 2.35 5.93 -20.40
N THR A 177 2.98 6.24 -21.53
CA THR A 177 2.63 5.66 -22.82
C THR A 177 3.41 4.36 -23.03
N PHE A 178 2.68 3.27 -23.20
CA PHE A 178 3.23 1.97 -23.59
C PHE A 178 3.04 1.75 -25.09
N GLU A 179 3.96 0.99 -25.69
CA GLU A 179 3.84 0.53 -27.09
C GLU A 179 3.63 -0.98 -27.10
N ILE A 180 2.56 -1.43 -27.75
CA ILE A 180 2.34 -2.84 -28.03
C ILE A 180 2.64 -3.14 -29.50
N THR A 181 3.41 -4.20 -29.73
CA THR A 181 3.82 -4.68 -31.04
C THR A 181 3.32 -6.10 -31.26
N LEU A 182 2.56 -6.31 -32.33
CA LEU A 182 2.10 -7.61 -32.81
C LEU A 182 2.99 -8.11 -33.94
N ARG A 183 3.62 -9.26 -33.72
CA ARG A 183 4.41 -10.03 -34.69
C ARG A 183 3.66 -11.29 -35.09
N VAL A 184 3.56 -11.55 -36.39
CA VAL A 184 2.86 -12.74 -36.93
C VAL A 184 3.85 -13.58 -37.72
N PHE A 185 3.86 -14.88 -37.43
CA PHE A 185 4.83 -15.83 -37.97
C PHE A 185 4.18 -16.87 -38.87
N ASP A 186 4.92 -17.29 -39.90
CA ASP A 186 4.53 -18.37 -40.80
C ASP A 186 5.00 -19.76 -40.31
N VAL A 187 4.51 -20.82 -40.95
CA VAL A 187 4.86 -22.23 -40.66
C VAL A 187 6.34 -22.58 -40.89
N TYR A 188 7.11 -21.67 -41.47
CA TYR A 188 8.56 -21.79 -41.69
C TYR A 188 9.37 -20.87 -40.76
N GLY A 189 8.73 -20.19 -39.81
CA GLY A 189 9.36 -19.24 -38.88
C GLY A 189 9.66 -17.87 -39.49
N GLY A 190 9.15 -17.57 -40.69
CA GLY A 190 9.23 -16.25 -41.29
C GLY A 190 8.24 -15.28 -40.65
N GLU A 191 8.71 -14.09 -40.28
CA GLU A 191 7.86 -13.03 -39.73
C GLU A 191 7.28 -12.16 -40.86
N LYS A 192 6.05 -11.65 -40.66
CA LYS A 192 5.51 -10.56 -41.50
C LYS A 192 6.48 -9.37 -41.47
N SER A 193 6.85 -8.86 -42.65
CA SER A 193 7.90 -7.85 -42.82
C SER A 193 7.68 -6.55 -42.04
N THR A 194 6.44 -6.21 -41.72
CA THR A 194 6.10 -5.00 -40.96
C THR A 194 5.20 -5.40 -39.80
N PRO A 195 5.69 -5.31 -38.56
CA PRO A 195 4.88 -5.59 -37.39
C PRO A 195 3.77 -4.54 -37.26
N CYS A 196 2.71 -4.89 -36.55
CA CYS A 196 1.62 -3.97 -36.26
C CYS A 196 1.84 -3.36 -34.88
N GLN A 197 1.75 -2.05 -34.78
CA GLN A 197 2.02 -1.34 -33.53
C GLN A 197 0.88 -0.39 -33.21
N ILE A 198 0.57 -0.26 -31.93
CA ILE A 198 -0.29 0.79 -31.39
C ILE A 198 0.28 1.22 -30.02
N THR A 199 -0.02 2.44 -29.62
CA THR A 199 0.34 3.00 -28.33
C THR A 199 -0.90 3.28 -27.51
N PHE A 200 -0.77 3.18 -26.20
CA PHE A 200 -1.84 3.48 -25.25
C PHE A 200 -1.23 4.06 -23.97
N ASP A 201 -2.03 4.80 -23.22
CA ASP A 201 -1.63 5.41 -21.96
C ASP A 201 -2.22 4.63 -20.79
N VAL A 202 -1.42 4.41 -19.76
CA VAL A 202 -1.88 3.85 -18.49
C VAL A 202 -2.08 4.98 -17.50
N SER A 203 -3.30 5.07 -16.95
CA SER A 203 -3.61 5.95 -15.82
C SER A 203 -2.92 5.42 -14.57
N VAL A 204 -2.16 6.27 -13.88
CA VAL A 204 -1.59 5.93 -12.59
C VAL A 204 -2.23 6.83 -11.55
N ASN A 205 -2.90 6.23 -10.57
CA ASN A 205 -3.65 6.94 -9.56
C ASN A 205 -2.91 6.84 -8.22
N GLU A 206 -2.65 7.98 -7.60
CA GLU A 206 -2.03 8.07 -6.28
C GLU A 206 -3.13 8.19 -5.24
N VAL A 207 -3.73 7.06 -4.94
CA VAL A 207 -4.79 6.93 -3.94
C VAL A 207 -4.29 5.93 -2.91
N TYR A 208 -3.81 6.44 -1.78
CA TYR A 208 -3.33 5.61 -0.69
C TYR A 208 -3.37 6.34 0.65
N ILE A 209 -3.42 5.57 1.74
CA ILE A 209 -3.23 5.99 3.12
C ILE A 209 -1.85 5.48 3.55
N LYS A 210 -0.91 6.41 3.73
CA LYS A 210 0.44 6.07 4.19
C LYS A 210 0.56 6.13 5.71
N ARG A 211 -0.25 6.95 6.38
CA ARG A 211 -0.23 7.12 7.84
C ARG A 211 -1.63 7.33 8.39
N VAL A 212 -1.88 6.77 9.56
CA VAL A 212 -3.00 7.13 10.42
C VAL A 212 -2.38 7.59 11.73
N SER A 213 -2.55 8.85 12.09
CA SER A 213 -1.75 9.53 13.13
C SER A 213 -0.26 9.56 12.76
N VAL A 214 0.61 9.26 13.72
CA VAL A 214 2.06 9.22 13.57
C VAL A 214 2.58 7.95 12.87
N PRO A 215 2.04 6.73 13.12
CA PRO A 215 2.51 5.49 12.51
C PRO A 215 2.43 5.42 10.98
N TRP A 216 3.20 4.48 10.42
CA TRP A 216 3.45 4.30 8.99
C TRP A 216 2.89 2.97 8.48
N SER A 217 2.29 3.00 7.30
CA SER A 217 2.10 1.84 6.44
C SER A 217 3.31 1.73 5.52
N VAL A 218 4.22 0.78 5.77
CA VAL A 218 5.48 0.72 5.01
C VAL A 218 5.22 0.29 3.58
N ASN A 219 4.46 -0.79 3.42
CA ASN A 219 3.97 -1.27 2.14
C ASN A 219 2.49 -0.92 1.95
N TYR A 220 2.20 0.36 1.68
CA TYR A 220 0.83 0.86 1.48
C TYR A 220 0.10 0.26 0.26
N THR A 221 0.78 -0.54 -0.57
CA THR A 221 0.13 -1.28 -1.65
C THR A 221 -0.43 -2.64 -1.21
N ASP A 222 -0.04 -3.10 -0.01
CA ASP A 222 -0.55 -4.31 0.60
C ASP A 222 -1.67 -3.95 1.59
N PRO A 223 -2.93 -4.32 1.31
CA PRO A 223 -4.06 -4.00 2.18
C PRO A 223 -3.98 -4.70 3.55
N ASP A 224 -3.12 -5.71 3.70
CA ASP A 224 -2.86 -6.40 4.95
C ASP A 224 -1.70 -5.80 5.76
N GLU A 225 -0.98 -4.78 5.24
CA GLU A 225 0.15 -4.15 5.94
C GLU A 225 -0.34 -3.47 7.24
N PRO A 226 0.21 -3.84 8.41
CA PRO A 226 -0.13 -3.19 9.67
C PRO A 226 0.59 -1.85 9.80
N LEU A 227 0.05 -0.96 10.65
CA LEU A 227 0.73 0.28 11.02
C LEU A 227 1.95 0.00 11.92
N ARG A 228 3.04 0.72 11.66
CA ARG A 228 4.32 0.60 12.35
C ARG A 228 4.81 1.92 12.90
N ILE A 229 5.59 1.87 13.97
CA ILE A 229 6.11 3.08 14.64
C ILE A 229 7.10 3.89 13.78
N ALA A 230 7.67 3.28 12.73
CA ALA A 230 8.59 3.92 11.78
C ALA A 230 8.39 3.38 10.36
N ASP A 231 8.83 4.13 9.34
CA ASP A 231 8.73 3.76 7.92
C ASP A 231 9.78 2.68 7.52
N VAL A 232 9.81 1.57 8.25
CA VAL A 232 10.68 0.42 8.01
C VAL A 232 9.94 -0.86 8.39
N ALA A 233 9.96 -1.88 7.53
CA ALA A 233 9.19 -3.11 7.71
C ALA A 233 9.55 -3.91 8.98
N THR A 234 10.71 -3.68 9.57
CA THR A 234 11.16 -4.33 10.82
C THR A 234 10.75 -3.56 12.08
N ALA A 235 10.12 -2.40 11.95
CA ALA A 235 9.66 -1.63 13.09
C ALA A 235 8.46 -2.31 13.77
N ASP A 236 8.37 -2.11 15.09
CA ASP A 236 7.27 -2.62 15.90
C ASP A 236 5.93 -2.09 15.41
N LEU A 237 4.89 -2.89 15.62
CA LEU A 237 3.51 -2.51 15.33
C LEU A 237 3.08 -1.36 16.24
N ALA A 238 2.17 -0.53 15.76
CA ALA A 238 1.70 0.64 16.47
C ALA A 238 0.22 0.56 16.83
N THR A 239 -0.12 1.17 17.96
CA THR A 239 -1.48 1.52 18.38
C THR A 239 -1.63 3.04 18.37
N ILE A 240 -2.83 3.53 18.11
CA ILE A 240 -3.11 4.96 17.96
C ILE A 240 -4.38 5.34 18.72
N GLY A 241 -4.51 6.60 19.13
CA GLY A 241 -5.67 7.07 19.89
C GLY A 241 -5.83 8.57 19.90
N GLY A 242 -6.95 9.04 20.46
CA GLY A 242 -7.25 10.46 20.64
C GLY A 242 -7.32 11.24 19.31
N THR A 243 -6.62 12.37 19.26
CA THR A 243 -6.63 13.29 18.10
C THR A 243 -5.57 12.94 17.04
N MET A 244 -5.97 12.86 15.77
CA MET A 244 -5.11 12.38 14.68
C MET A 244 -5.47 12.98 13.32
N HIS A 245 -4.52 12.90 12.39
CA HIS A 245 -4.76 13.07 10.96
C HIS A 245 -4.58 11.74 10.23
N VAL A 246 -5.30 11.56 9.13
CA VAL A 246 -4.99 10.54 8.12
C VAL A 246 -4.13 11.21 7.07
N ARG A 247 -3.03 10.57 6.66
CA ARG A 247 -2.10 11.11 5.66
C ARG A 247 -1.84 10.12 4.54
N GLY A 248 -1.67 10.63 3.33
CA GLY A 248 -1.54 9.80 2.14
C GLY A 248 -1.49 10.63 0.87
N ALA A 249 -2.02 10.07 -0.21
CA ALA A 249 -2.28 10.77 -1.44
C ALA A 249 -3.73 10.55 -1.87
N ALA A 250 -4.32 11.59 -2.43
CA ALA A 250 -5.62 11.55 -3.07
C ALA A 250 -5.49 12.35 -4.38
N ASN A 251 -4.64 11.86 -5.26
CA ASN A 251 -4.38 12.49 -6.54
C ASN A 251 -4.57 11.53 -7.70
N ILE A 252 -5.12 12.06 -8.78
CA ILE A 252 -5.48 11.31 -9.97
C ILE A 252 -4.70 11.91 -11.13
N TYR A 253 -3.60 11.25 -11.48
CA TYR A 253 -2.82 11.52 -12.68
C TYR A 253 -3.30 10.57 -13.79
N GLY A 254 -4.57 10.68 -14.10
CA GLY A 254 -5.15 9.87 -15.15
C GLY A 254 -4.77 10.38 -16.53
N CYS A 255 -5.34 9.72 -17.53
CA CYS A 255 -5.21 10.18 -18.90
C CYS A 255 -5.91 11.53 -19.12
N ALA A 256 -5.64 12.17 -20.25
CA ALA A 256 -6.04 13.55 -20.54
C ALA A 256 -7.48 13.89 -20.12
N GLY A 257 -7.61 14.63 -19.00
CA GLY A 257 -8.89 15.16 -18.51
C GLY A 257 -9.35 14.60 -17.17
N GLU A 258 -8.80 13.47 -16.70
CA GLU A 258 -9.14 12.91 -15.39
C GLU A 258 -8.47 13.68 -14.26
N LYS A 259 -9.28 14.09 -13.29
CA LYS A 259 -8.84 14.81 -12.11
C LYS A 259 -9.68 14.35 -10.94
N ILE A 260 -9.16 14.52 -9.72
CA ILE A 260 -9.96 14.30 -8.52
C ILE A 260 -11.23 15.18 -8.53
N GLN A 261 -12.39 14.56 -8.39
CA GLN A 261 -13.64 15.26 -8.16
C GLN A 261 -13.90 15.40 -6.66
N GLU A 262 -13.80 14.30 -5.91
CA GLU A 262 -14.00 14.29 -4.47
C GLU A 262 -13.24 13.13 -3.82
N TYR A 263 -13.06 13.21 -2.51
CA TYR A 263 -12.64 12.07 -1.71
C TYR A 263 -13.34 12.04 -0.36
N THR A 264 -13.43 10.83 0.20
CA THR A 264 -14.01 10.57 1.52
C THR A 264 -13.12 9.58 2.26
N ILE A 265 -12.91 9.82 3.55
CA ILE A 265 -12.29 8.83 4.44
C ILE A 265 -13.34 8.34 5.44
N TRP A 266 -13.45 7.03 5.56
CA TRP A 266 -14.31 6.36 6.53
C TRP A 266 -13.46 5.59 7.53
N ALA A 267 -13.90 5.52 8.78
CA ALA A 267 -13.42 4.56 9.77
C ALA A 267 -14.49 3.49 9.97
N ILE A 268 -14.12 2.23 9.79
CA ILE A 268 -15.03 1.08 9.78
C ILE A 268 -14.63 0.15 10.94
N PRO A 269 -15.52 -0.16 11.90
CA PRO A 269 -15.25 -1.19 12.90
C PRO A 269 -14.96 -2.52 12.21
N ASP A 270 -13.80 -3.12 12.49
CA ASP A 270 -13.35 -4.35 11.85
C ASP A 270 -12.64 -5.27 12.85
N PRO A 271 -13.39 -5.91 13.78
CA PRO A 271 -12.81 -6.74 14.85
C PRO A 271 -11.92 -7.89 14.36
N GLY A 272 -12.10 -8.32 13.12
CA GLY A 272 -11.33 -9.41 12.51
C GLY A 272 -10.26 -8.96 11.52
N PHE A 273 -10.14 -7.65 11.22
CA PHE A 273 -9.39 -7.17 10.06
C PHE A 273 -9.74 -7.92 8.77
N THR A 274 -11.04 -8.07 8.54
CA THR A 274 -11.62 -8.84 7.43
C THR A 274 -12.20 -7.97 6.33
N PHE A 275 -12.26 -6.65 6.52
CA PHE A 275 -12.72 -5.74 5.48
C PHE A 275 -11.76 -5.79 4.29
N ALA A 276 -12.27 -6.29 3.17
CA ALA A 276 -11.49 -6.41 1.95
C ALA A 276 -11.38 -5.04 1.26
N GLN A 277 -10.20 -4.74 0.70
CA GLN A 277 -10.03 -3.58 -0.16
C GLN A 277 -11.02 -3.68 -1.33
N PRO A 278 -11.89 -2.66 -1.53
CA PRO A 278 -12.79 -2.67 -2.66
C PRO A 278 -12.00 -2.62 -3.98
N ALA A 279 -12.49 -3.35 -4.98
CA ALA A 279 -11.91 -3.28 -6.32
C ALA A 279 -12.15 -1.87 -6.91
N PRO A 280 -11.19 -1.32 -7.67
CA PRO A 280 -11.41 -0.09 -8.44
C PRO A 280 -12.67 -0.16 -9.30
N TYR A 281 -13.28 1.00 -9.57
CA TYR A 281 -14.53 1.14 -10.35
C TYR A 281 -15.77 0.46 -9.75
N THR A 282 -15.65 -0.12 -8.55
CA THR A 282 -16.78 -0.74 -7.86
C THR A 282 -17.42 0.25 -6.92
N ALA A 283 -18.68 0.61 -7.13
CA ALA A 283 -19.38 1.49 -6.21
C ALA A 283 -19.50 0.86 -4.82
N VAL A 284 -19.01 1.57 -3.81
CA VAL A 284 -19.13 1.20 -2.41
C VAL A 284 -20.17 2.09 -1.73
N SER A 285 -21.11 1.46 -1.02
CA SER A 285 -22.10 2.17 -0.21
C SER A 285 -21.74 2.05 1.27
N ALA A 286 -21.73 3.19 1.96
CA ALA A 286 -21.39 3.25 3.38
C ALA A 286 -22.37 2.41 4.22
N GLY A 287 -21.83 1.58 5.12
CA GLY A 287 -22.60 0.84 6.11
C GLY A 287 -23.12 1.75 7.22
N THR A 288 -24.05 1.23 8.04
CA THR A 288 -24.64 1.98 9.17
C THR A 288 -23.62 2.34 10.24
N ASP A 289 -22.60 1.50 10.41
CA ASP A 289 -21.62 1.61 11.49
C ASP A 289 -20.33 2.32 11.02
N TRP A 290 -20.32 2.82 9.79
CA TRP A 290 -19.18 3.53 9.22
C TRP A 290 -19.18 4.97 9.74
N VAL A 291 -18.04 5.40 10.26
CA VAL A 291 -17.88 6.74 10.81
C VAL A 291 -17.17 7.62 9.77
N PRO A 292 -17.80 8.71 9.29
CA PRO A 292 -17.13 9.62 8.37
C PRO A 292 -16.01 10.35 9.10
N VAL A 293 -14.79 10.22 8.60
CA VAL A 293 -13.60 10.92 9.09
C VAL A 293 -13.49 12.29 8.42
N THR A 294 -13.60 12.32 7.09
CA THR A 294 -13.62 13.55 6.29
C THR A 294 -14.28 13.32 4.93
N HIS A 295 -14.76 14.39 4.32
CA HIS A 295 -15.25 14.42 2.95
C HIS A 295 -14.90 15.76 2.32
N ILE A 296 -14.32 15.74 1.12
CA ILE A 296 -13.92 16.93 0.36
C ILE A 296 -14.41 16.79 -1.07
N ASP A 297 -15.18 17.78 -1.52
CA ASP A 297 -15.64 17.92 -2.90
C ASP A 297 -14.95 19.14 -3.56
N PHE A 298 -14.28 18.91 -4.70
CA PHE A 298 -13.55 19.93 -5.46
C PHE A 298 -14.49 20.64 -6.46
N THR A 299 -15.41 21.43 -5.91
CA THR A 299 -16.30 22.31 -6.69
C THR A 299 -15.70 23.70 -6.91
N ALA A 300 -16.32 24.47 -7.83
CA ALA A 300 -15.99 25.88 -8.02
C ALA A 300 -16.28 26.69 -6.74
N GLN A 301 -15.38 27.61 -6.39
CA GLN A 301 -15.47 28.40 -5.15
C GLN A 301 -15.40 29.90 -5.43
N THR A 302 -16.12 30.70 -4.65
CA THR A 302 -16.07 32.17 -4.73
C THR A 302 -15.55 32.73 -3.41
N ILE A 303 -14.43 33.44 -3.48
CA ILE A 303 -13.77 34.08 -2.32
C ILE A 303 -13.55 35.55 -2.65
N ASN A 304 -14.05 36.46 -1.81
CA ASN A 304 -13.94 37.91 -1.98
C ASN A 304 -14.29 38.41 -3.40
N SER A 305 -15.40 37.90 -3.96
CA SER A 305 -15.88 38.20 -5.33
C SER A 305 -15.01 37.67 -6.48
N THR A 306 -13.92 36.96 -6.19
CA THR A 306 -13.15 36.20 -7.20
C THR A 306 -13.72 34.79 -7.27
N THR A 307 -14.08 34.34 -8.47
CA THR A 307 -14.56 32.97 -8.70
C THR A 307 -13.44 32.10 -9.26
N PHE A 308 -13.18 30.99 -8.58
CA PHE A 308 -12.24 29.96 -8.98
C PHE A 308 -13.02 28.79 -9.57
N THR A 309 -12.62 28.34 -10.75
CA THR A 309 -13.17 27.10 -11.33
C THR A 309 -12.74 25.89 -10.49
N ALA A 310 -13.47 24.78 -10.60
CA ALA A 310 -13.07 23.52 -9.95
C ALA A 310 -11.63 23.10 -10.31
N ASP A 311 -11.22 23.33 -11.56
CA ASP A 311 -9.86 23.06 -12.02
C ASP A 311 -8.82 23.95 -11.34
N GLN A 312 -9.13 25.24 -11.11
CA GLN A 312 -8.25 26.12 -10.35
C GLN A 312 -8.17 25.69 -8.88
N VAL A 313 -9.30 25.33 -8.27
CA VAL A 313 -9.36 24.83 -6.89
C VAL A 313 -8.46 23.60 -6.71
N ARG A 314 -8.53 22.63 -7.63
CA ARG A 314 -7.64 21.45 -7.66
C ARG A 314 -6.17 21.82 -7.82
N ALA A 315 -5.86 22.70 -8.78
CA ALA A 315 -4.48 23.11 -9.05
C ALA A 315 -3.81 23.80 -7.86
N TYR A 316 -4.57 24.49 -7.01
CA TYR A 316 -4.06 25.12 -5.79
C TYR A 316 -3.96 24.18 -4.58
N ASN A 317 -4.53 22.97 -4.67
CA ASN A 317 -4.71 22.02 -3.57
C ASN A 317 -4.38 20.58 -4.02
N VAL A 318 -3.19 20.41 -4.59
CA VAL A 318 -2.66 19.09 -4.98
C VAL A 318 -2.40 18.25 -3.73
N LEU A 319 -2.77 16.97 -3.77
CA LEU A 319 -2.63 15.98 -2.68
C LEU A 319 -1.85 14.75 -3.15
N ASP A 320 -0.62 14.96 -3.65
CA ASP A 320 0.24 13.93 -4.27
C ASP A 320 1.15 13.19 -3.27
N GLY A 321 1.17 13.60 -2.00
CA GLY A 321 1.96 12.97 -0.96
C GLY A 321 3.48 13.06 -1.18
N ASN A 322 3.97 14.00 -2.01
CA ASN A 322 5.38 14.13 -2.38
C ASN A 322 6.01 15.42 -1.80
N PRO A 323 7.17 15.34 -1.10
CA PRO A 323 7.95 14.16 -0.72
C PRO A 323 7.46 13.49 0.57
N VAL A 324 6.40 14.01 1.18
CA VAL A 324 5.83 13.53 2.45
C VAL A 324 4.32 13.38 2.29
N PRO A 325 3.70 12.33 2.85
CA PRO A 325 2.26 12.14 2.76
C PRO A 325 1.46 13.37 3.20
N ASP A 326 0.55 13.82 2.34
CA ASP A 326 -0.32 14.96 2.60
C ASP A 326 -1.34 14.61 3.67
N VAL A 327 -1.74 15.60 4.47
CA VAL A 327 -2.89 15.43 5.37
C VAL A 327 -4.13 15.32 4.50
N LEU A 328 -4.90 14.25 4.70
CA LEU A 328 -6.17 14.00 4.01
C LEU A 328 -7.38 14.35 4.88
N THR A 329 -7.24 14.44 6.21
CA THR A 329 -8.29 14.98 7.07
C THR A 329 -8.37 16.49 6.93
N ASN A 330 -9.06 16.98 5.91
CA ASN A 330 -9.16 18.41 5.60
C ASN A 330 -10.57 18.97 5.78
N TYR A 331 -10.66 20.29 5.69
CA TYR A 331 -11.86 21.06 5.40
C TYR A 331 -11.53 22.24 4.47
N TRP A 332 -12.55 22.83 3.83
CA TRP A 332 -12.36 24.00 2.98
C TRP A 332 -12.17 25.29 3.79
N GLY A 333 -11.11 26.02 3.48
CA GLY A 333 -10.86 27.37 3.99
C GLY A 333 -10.17 28.24 2.93
N THR A 334 -9.49 29.30 3.38
CA THR A 334 -8.75 30.21 2.51
C THR A 334 -7.29 30.36 2.95
N ARG A 335 -6.40 30.66 2.01
CA ARG A 335 -5.01 31.09 2.32
C ARG A 335 -4.72 32.40 1.60
N LEU A 336 -3.90 33.25 2.23
CA LEU A 336 -3.44 34.48 1.62
C LEU A 336 -2.12 34.19 0.89
N GLU A 337 -2.09 34.43 -0.42
CA GLU A 337 -0.86 34.43 -1.20
C GLU A 337 -0.51 35.86 -1.60
N CYS A 338 0.77 36.21 -1.50
CA CYS A 338 1.25 37.54 -1.81
C CYS A 338 2.37 37.46 -2.85
N ILE A 339 2.25 38.25 -3.92
CA ILE A 339 3.32 38.44 -4.89
C ILE A 339 4.07 39.72 -4.52
N THR A 340 5.38 39.61 -4.35
CA THR A 340 6.27 40.75 -4.07
C THR A 340 6.98 41.18 -5.34
N PHE A 341 6.98 42.48 -5.62
CA PHE A 341 7.81 43.08 -6.66
C PHE A 341 8.85 43.97 -5.99
N ASP A 342 10.09 43.96 -6.48
CA ASP A 342 11.10 44.90 -6.02
C ASP A 342 10.54 46.33 -6.15
N SER A 343 10.53 47.08 -5.05
CA SER A 343 10.01 48.46 -4.91
C SER A 343 8.49 48.70 -4.88
N LEU A 344 7.63 47.66 -4.83
CA LEU A 344 6.18 47.83 -4.58
C LEU A 344 5.73 47.05 -3.33
N PRO A 345 4.68 47.53 -2.62
CA PRO A 345 4.04 46.74 -1.57
C PRO A 345 3.56 45.37 -2.12
N PRO A 346 3.60 44.30 -1.31
CA PRO A 346 3.10 42.99 -1.72
C PRO A 346 1.62 43.09 -2.14
N ILE A 347 1.28 42.50 -3.28
CA ILE A 347 -0.11 42.36 -3.71
C ILE A 347 -0.57 40.99 -3.25
N CYS A 348 -1.53 40.97 -2.33
CA CYS A 348 -2.05 39.73 -1.75
C CYS A 348 -3.45 39.42 -2.26
N PHE A 349 -3.74 38.15 -2.46
CA PHE A 349 -5.06 37.63 -2.82
C PHE A 349 -5.35 36.36 -2.03
N GLU A 350 -6.63 36.15 -1.72
CA GLU A 350 -7.08 34.93 -1.05
C GLU A 350 -7.37 33.84 -2.08
N LEU A 351 -6.84 32.65 -1.81
CA LEU A 351 -7.06 31.46 -2.60
C LEU A 351 -7.84 30.41 -1.79
N PRO A 352 -8.63 29.57 -2.46
CA PRO A 352 -9.23 28.40 -1.82
C PRO A 352 -8.11 27.47 -1.36
N SER A 353 -8.18 27.04 -0.11
CA SER A 353 -7.15 26.23 0.53
C SER A 353 -7.79 25.14 1.36
N LEU A 354 -7.32 23.92 1.19
CA LEU A 354 -7.52 22.88 2.18
C LEU A 354 -6.81 23.28 3.47
N LYS A 355 -7.50 23.10 4.59
CA LYS A 355 -6.99 23.28 5.94
C LYS A 355 -7.11 21.96 6.69
N TYR A 356 -6.09 21.64 7.46
CA TYR A 356 -6.06 20.41 8.24
C TYR A 356 -7.14 20.46 9.32
N SER A 357 -7.93 19.40 9.38
CA SER A 357 -8.89 19.10 10.43
C SER A 357 -8.36 17.98 11.29
N ILE A 358 -8.51 18.13 12.59
CA ILE A 358 -8.21 17.08 13.55
C ILE A 358 -9.39 16.13 13.61
N PHE A 359 -9.13 14.84 13.38
CA PHE A 359 -10.09 13.78 13.69
C PHE A 359 -9.90 13.34 15.14
N ASP A 360 -10.95 13.45 15.95
CA ASP A 360 -10.95 13.05 17.35
C ASP A 360 -11.56 11.65 17.49
N SER A 361 -10.71 10.62 17.50
CA SER A 361 -11.16 9.24 17.65
C SER A 361 -11.77 8.98 19.04
N LEU A 362 -11.40 9.73 20.09
CA LEU A 362 -11.92 9.53 21.44
C LEU A 362 -13.42 9.82 21.53
N SER A 363 -13.91 10.83 20.80
CA SER A 363 -15.34 11.18 20.79
C SER A 363 -16.13 10.56 19.64
N LYS A 364 -15.45 10.04 18.60
CA LYS A 364 -16.07 9.53 17.37
C LYS A 364 -16.01 8.03 17.24
N LEU A 365 -14.98 7.40 17.78
CA LEU A 365 -14.75 5.96 17.76
C LEU A 365 -14.74 5.42 19.20
N GLY A 366 -14.83 4.11 19.33
CA GLY A 366 -14.46 3.42 20.57
C GLY A 366 -13.02 2.91 20.49
N THR A 367 -12.64 2.12 21.49
CA THR A 367 -11.46 1.27 21.46
C THR A 367 -11.73 0.03 20.61
N GLY A 368 -10.75 -0.41 19.81
CA GLY A 368 -10.85 -1.65 19.04
C GLY A 368 -10.06 -1.65 17.73
N LYS A 369 -10.36 -2.62 16.87
CA LYS A 369 -9.78 -2.77 15.54
C LYS A 369 -10.64 -2.05 14.50
N PHE A 370 -10.04 -1.16 13.72
CA PHE A 370 -10.71 -0.39 12.68
C PHE A 370 -9.96 -0.47 11.35
N THR A 371 -10.72 -0.43 10.27
CA THR A 371 -10.21 -0.25 8.91
C THR A 371 -10.59 1.14 8.42
N PHE A 372 -9.58 1.95 8.07
CA PHE A 372 -9.77 3.22 7.41
C PHE A 372 -9.88 2.98 5.91
N LEU A 373 -10.90 3.52 5.27
CA LEU A 373 -11.11 3.43 3.83
C LEU A 373 -11.00 4.82 3.23
N LEU A 374 -10.04 5.03 2.35
CA LEU A 374 -9.98 6.17 1.45
C LEU A 374 -10.75 5.81 0.17
N GLN A 375 -11.74 6.63 -0.16
CA GLN A 375 -12.45 6.58 -1.43
C GLN A 375 -12.17 7.87 -2.19
N VAL A 376 -11.70 7.77 -3.43
CA VAL A 376 -11.51 8.92 -4.32
C VAL A 376 -12.36 8.72 -5.57
N ILE A 377 -13.09 9.75 -5.96
CA ILE A 377 -13.89 9.76 -7.19
C ILE A 377 -13.27 10.77 -8.15
N ASP A 378 -13.08 10.38 -9.41
CA ASP A 378 -12.62 11.29 -10.46
C ASP A 378 -13.76 12.02 -11.17
N THR A 379 -13.41 12.99 -12.02
CA THR A 379 -14.35 13.76 -12.84
C THR A 379 -15.17 12.95 -13.84
N ASN A 380 -14.81 11.69 -14.10
CA ASN A 380 -15.56 10.75 -14.93
C ASN A 380 -16.47 9.83 -14.10
N GLY A 381 -16.43 9.93 -12.77
CA GLY A 381 -17.19 9.09 -11.84
C GLY A 381 -16.53 7.75 -11.52
N ASN A 382 -15.28 7.53 -11.95
CA ASN A 382 -14.53 6.34 -11.55
C ASN A 382 -14.15 6.43 -10.08
N GLN A 383 -14.07 5.28 -9.42
CA GLN A 383 -13.83 5.20 -7.98
C GLN A 383 -12.58 4.39 -7.68
N TYR A 384 -11.74 4.94 -6.81
CA TYR A 384 -10.46 4.39 -6.40
C TYR A 384 -10.46 4.25 -4.88
N TYR A 385 -9.80 3.20 -4.40
CA TYR A 385 -9.84 2.84 -3.00
C TYR A 385 -8.48 2.45 -2.49
N ASP A 386 -8.26 2.77 -1.23
CA ASP A 386 -7.20 2.21 -0.42
C ASP A 386 -7.70 2.00 1.00
N ILE A 387 -7.16 0.98 1.67
CA ILE A 387 -7.48 0.71 3.07
C ILE A 387 -6.24 0.69 3.95
N GLN A 388 -6.40 1.13 5.18
CA GLN A 388 -5.37 0.97 6.21
C GLN A 388 -5.99 0.50 7.52
N ARG A 389 -5.41 -0.56 8.09
CA ARG A 389 -5.84 -1.15 9.36
C ARG A 389 -5.15 -0.49 10.53
N ALA A 390 -5.90 -0.21 11.58
CA ALA A 390 -5.42 0.44 12.79
C ALA A 390 -6.01 -0.18 14.05
N TRP A 391 -5.16 -0.29 15.07
CA TRP A 391 -5.57 -0.53 16.45
C TRP A 391 -5.84 0.81 17.11
N ILE A 392 -7.11 1.08 17.40
CA ILE A 392 -7.54 2.29 18.09
C ILE A 392 -7.61 2.01 19.58
N ASP A 393 -6.80 2.70 20.35
CA ASP A 393 -6.84 2.70 21.81
C ASP A 393 -7.31 4.06 22.32
N ASN A 394 -8.49 4.06 22.92
CA ASN A 394 -9.08 5.23 23.57
C ASN A 394 -9.43 4.93 25.03
N GLU A 395 -8.92 3.81 25.58
CA GLU A 395 -9.00 3.55 27.02
C GLU A 395 -8.07 4.50 27.75
N LYS A 396 -8.11 4.49 29.08
CA LYS A 396 -7.21 5.27 29.92
C LYS A 396 -6.42 4.34 30.80
N GLU A 397 -5.14 4.62 30.99
CA GLU A 397 -4.39 3.90 32.00
C GLU A 397 -4.88 4.29 33.40
N VAL A 398 -4.62 3.39 34.33
CA VAL A 398 -4.99 3.51 35.73
C VAL A 398 -3.70 3.47 36.54
N ALA A 399 -3.40 4.62 37.15
CA ALA A 399 -2.41 4.78 38.18
C ALA A 399 -3.12 5.13 39.49
N GLU A 400 -2.98 4.30 40.50
CA GLU A 400 -3.55 4.55 41.83
C GLU A 400 -2.65 3.94 42.90
N ILE A 401 -2.31 4.71 43.93
CA ILE A 401 -1.65 4.22 45.14
C ILE A 401 -2.71 4.16 46.24
N THR A 402 -3.07 2.95 46.67
CA THR A 402 -4.08 2.76 47.71
C THR A 402 -3.52 2.90 49.12
N GLY A 403 -2.21 2.68 49.29
CA GLY A 403 -1.50 2.93 50.53
C GLY A 403 -0.24 2.10 50.70
N VAL A 404 0.18 1.94 51.95
CA VAL A 404 1.26 1.04 52.35
C VAL A 404 0.68 -0.07 53.21
N ALA A 405 0.96 -1.31 52.85
CA ALA A 405 0.39 -2.49 53.52
C ALA A 405 0.61 -2.42 55.04
N GLY A 406 -0.48 -2.58 55.79
CA GLY A 406 -0.46 -2.53 57.26
C GLY A 406 -0.41 -1.12 57.87
N VAL A 407 -0.41 -0.05 57.07
CA VAL A 407 -0.49 1.34 57.55
C VAL A 407 -1.91 1.86 57.35
N LEU A 408 -2.60 2.20 58.44
CA LEU A 408 -3.96 2.74 58.37
C LEU A 408 -3.95 4.21 57.90
N PRO A 409 -5.08 4.72 57.38
CA PRO A 409 -5.24 6.14 57.11
C PRO A 409 -4.87 6.99 58.34
N CYS A 410 -4.06 8.03 58.12
CA CYS A 410 -3.54 8.93 59.16
C CYS A 410 -2.53 8.32 60.15
N GLN A 411 -2.03 7.11 59.91
CA GLN A 411 -0.95 6.52 60.71
C GLN A 411 0.43 6.92 60.16
N ASP A 412 1.38 7.18 61.06
CA ASP A 412 2.78 7.40 60.70
C ASP A 412 3.48 6.07 60.37
N LEU A 413 4.34 6.07 59.36
CA LEU A 413 5.16 4.92 59.00
C LEU A 413 6.53 4.97 59.70
N TYR A 414 6.74 4.07 60.65
CA TYR A 414 8.05 3.89 61.28
C TYR A 414 8.99 3.09 60.40
N MET A 415 10.26 3.49 60.29
CA MET A 415 11.27 2.76 59.49
C MET A 415 11.71 1.45 60.14
N LYS A 416 11.63 1.36 61.48
CA LYS A 416 12.08 0.19 62.25
C LYS A 416 10.90 -0.45 62.99
N ASP A 417 10.95 -1.76 63.18
CA ASP A 417 10.03 -2.47 64.06
C ASP A 417 10.29 -2.12 65.55
N SER A 418 9.50 -2.68 66.46
CA SER A 418 9.67 -2.45 67.91
C SER A 418 10.96 -3.06 68.47
N ALA A 419 11.61 -4.00 67.76
CA ALA A 419 12.89 -4.59 68.10
C ALA A 419 14.09 -3.82 67.51
N GLY A 420 13.84 -2.80 66.68
CA GLY A 420 14.84 -1.94 66.06
C GLY A 420 15.37 -2.43 64.70
N ASN A 421 14.74 -3.43 64.07
CA ASN A 421 15.11 -3.87 62.73
C ASN A 421 14.40 -3.01 61.67
N PHE A 422 15.10 -2.64 60.59
CA PHE A 422 14.47 -1.95 59.47
C PHE A 422 13.38 -2.80 58.82
N LYS A 423 12.28 -2.15 58.42
CA LYS A 423 11.14 -2.80 57.78
C LYS A 423 11.23 -2.70 56.27
N THR A 424 10.85 -3.77 55.60
CA THR A 424 10.43 -3.73 54.20
C THR A 424 8.90 -3.66 54.17
N VAL A 425 8.36 -2.68 53.46
CA VAL A 425 6.92 -2.47 53.35
C VAL A 425 6.45 -2.68 51.91
N ASN A 426 5.20 -3.10 51.72
CA ASN A 426 4.61 -3.19 50.39
C ASN A 426 3.82 -1.93 50.10
N ILE A 427 4.12 -1.27 48.99
CA ILE A 427 3.28 -0.19 48.46
C ILE A 427 2.19 -0.85 47.64
N GLU A 428 0.94 -0.59 47.99
CA GLU A 428 -0.26 -1.19 47.39
C GLU A 428 -0.91 -0.21 46.41
N GLY A 429 -1.44 -0.74 45.31
CA GLY A 429 -2.10 0.07 44.31
C GLY A 429 -2.33 -0.63 42.98
N THR A 430 -2.65 0.17 41.97
CA THR A 430 -3.02 -0.27 40.62
C THR A 430 -2.14 0.45 39.62
N ALA A 431 -1.50 -0.31 38.74
CA ALA A 431 -0.71 0.18 37.63
C ALA A 431 -1.09 -0.62 36.39
N TRP A 432 -2.10 -0.15 35.66
CA TRP A 432 -2.79 -0.99 34.69
C TRP A 432 -3.22 -0.18 33.47
N ASP A 433 -3.32 -0.85 32.34
CA ASP A 433 -3.91 -0.34 31.12
C ASP A 433 -4.87 -1.40 30.57
N ALA A 434 -5.91 -0.98 29.89
CA ALA A 434 -6.89 -1.90 29.31
C ALA A 434 -6.31 -2.63 28.09
N LEU A 435 -6.97 -3.71 27.71
CA LEU A 435 -6.71 -4.34 26.42
C LEU A 435 -7.56 -3.65 25.37
N ILE A 436 -6.98 -3.36 24.20
CA ILE A 436 -7.75 -2.84 23.07
C ILE A 436 -8.82 -3.85 22.65
N ASP A 437 -8.45 -5.13 22.62
CA ASP A 437 -9.35 -6.26 22.46
C ASP A 437 -9.21 -7.19 23.68
N PRO A 438 -10.20 -7.23 24.60
CA PRO A 438 -10.13 -8.05 25.81
C PRO A 438 -9.94 -9.55 25.58
N ALA A 439 -10.19 -10.05 24.37
CA ALA A 439 -9.97 -11.45 24.01
C ALA A 439 -8.57 -11.73 23.44
N ASP A 440 -7.76 -10.68 23.21
CA ASP A 440 -6.48 -10.75 22.50
C ASP A 440 -5.34 -10.22 23.39
N LEU A 441 -4.39 -11.08 23.77
CA LEU A 441 -3.25 -10.72 24.63
C LEU A 441 -1.96 -10.44 23.83
N THR A 442 -2.04 -10.23 22.51
CA THR A 442 -0.83 -10.00 21.70
C THR A 442 -0.20 -8.64 21.98
N THR A 443 1.10 -8.64 22.27
CA THR A 443 1.94 -7.44 22.34
C THR A 443 2.61 -7.14 20.98
N PRO A 444 2.86 -5.88 20.61
CA PRO A 444 2.55 -4.64 21.34
C PRO A 444 1.19 -4.01 20.96
N THR A 445 0.30 -4.75 20.28
CA THR A 445 -0.94 -4.21 19.74
C THR A 445 -2.08 -4.25 20.77
N SER A 446 -2.80 -5.36 20.90
CA SER A 446 -3.92 -5.43 21.84
C SER A 446 -3.48 -5.23 23.29
N ASP A 447 -2.32 -5.82 23.64
CA ASP A 447 -1.58 -5.54 24.87
C ASP A 447 -0.47 -4.53 24.57
N ASN A 448 -0.79 -3.25 24.81
CA ASN A 448 0.05 -2.09 24.59
C ASN A 448 0.66 -1.52 25.89
N PHE A 449 0.44 -2.14 27.04
CA PHE A 449 1.07 -1.70 28.31
C PHE A 449 2.60 -1.67 28.16
N ASP A 450 3.25 -0.55 28.48
CA ASP A 450 4.71 -0.44 28.43
C ASP A 450 5.31 -0.76 29.79
N LYS A 451 5.01 0.08 30.78
CA LYS A 451 5.60 0.02 32.11
C LYS A 451 4.90 0.93 33.10
N TYR A 452 5.21 0.73 34.38
CA TYR A 452 5.03 1.75 35.40
C TYR A 452 6.35 2.06 36.12
N ILE A 453 6.43 3.27 36.66
CA ILE A 453 7.53 3.78 37.47
C ILE A 453 6.94 4.26 38.79
N LEU A 454 7.46 3.77 39.90
CA LEU A 454 7.13 4.24 41.23
C LEU A 454 8.36 4.91 41.84
N GLU A 455 8.20 6.18 42.19
CA GLU A 455 9.24 7.04 42.75
C GLU A 455 8.84 7.56 44.14
N PHE A 456 9.83 8.08 44.87
CA PHE A 456 9.59 8.88 46.06
C PHE A 456 10.38 10.19 46.04
N GLN A 457 9.91 11.15 46.83
CA GLN A 457 10.63 12.39 47.12
C GLN A 457 10.33 12.83 48.55
N LYS A 458 11.37 13.05 49.37
CA LYS A 458 11.25 13.73 50.66
C LYS A 458 10.79 15.16 50.44
N GLN A 459 9.82 15.66 51.21
CA GLN A 459 9.36 17.03 51.08
C GLN A 459 10.52 18.03 51.27
N GLY A 460 10.77 18.83 50.22
CA GLY A 460 11.87 19.80 50.18
C GLY A 460 13.16 19.29 49.53
N ALA A 461 13.24 18.00 49.17
CA ALA A 461 14.35 17.48 48.38
C ALA A 461 14.28 17.93 46.92
N ALA A 462 15.42 17.97 46.23
CA ALA A 462 15.51 18.55 44.90
C ALA A 462 15.03 17.62 43.76
N THR A 463 15.04 16.31 43.97
CA THR A 463 14.82 15.31 42.90
C THR A 463 13.92 14.16 43.36
N TRP A 464 13.35 13.41 42.41
CA TRP A 464 12.66 12.14 42.67
C TRP A 464 13.67 10.99 42.64
N GLN A 465 13.40 9.91 43.36
CA GLN A 465 14.21 8.69 43.39
C GLN A 465 13.34 7.47 43.05
N ASP A 466 13.81 6.60 42.17
CA ASP A 466 13.09 5.39 41.79
C ASP A 466 13.06 4.37 42.94
N ILE A 467 11.88 3.80 43.18
CA ILE A 467 11.67 2.57 43.96
C ILE A 467 11.70 1.37 43.01
N VAL A 468 10.90 1.43 41.94
CA VAL A 468 10.83 0.37 40.93
C VAL A 468 10.43 0.92 39.56
N THR A 469 10.95 0.29 38.50
CA THR A 469 10.41 0.35 37.15
C THR A 469 10.04 -1.07 36.73
N ALA A 470 8.80 -1.31 36.32
CA ALA A 470 8.34 -2.65 35.95
C ALA A 470 7.49 -2.63 34.68
N ASN A 471 7.69 -3.63 33.83
CA ASN A 471 7.03 -3.77 32.52
C ASN A 471 5.84 -4.74 32.57
N SER A 472 5.28 -4.96 33.75
CA SER A 472 4.13 -5.85 33.94
C SER A 472 3.07 -5.10 34.73
N PRO A 473 1.80 -5.15 34.31
CA PRO A 473 0.74 -4.43 34.99
C PRO A 473 0.46 -5.04 36.37
N VAL A 474 -0.12 -4.22 37.25
CA VAL A 474 -0.59 -4.58 38.58
C VAL A 474 -2.08 -4.24 38.68
N PRO A 475 -2.98 -5.23 38.83
CA PRO A 475 -2.71 -6.66 38.90
C PRO A 475 -2.23 -7.26 37.57
N ALA A 476 -1.54 -8.41 37.65
CA ALA A 476 -1.08 -9.11 36.46
C ALA A 476 -2.25 -9.62 35.60
N ARG A 477 -2.13 -9.44 34.28
CA ARG A 477 -3.07 -9.96 33.28
C ARG A 477 -3.16 -11.50 33.34
N PRO A 478 -4.31 -12.11 33.01
CA PRO A 478 -5.53 -11.52 32.45
C PRO A 478 -6.53 -11.05 33.53
N SER A 479 -6.08 -10.86 34.78
CA SER A 479 -6.98 -10.47 35.86
C SER A 479 -7.69 -9.16 35.52
N PRO A 480 -9.03 -9.12 35.48
CA PRO A 480 -9.75 -7.88 35.25
C PRO A 480 -9.48 -6.89 36.40
N LEU A 481 -9.59 -5.60 36.10
CA LEU A 481 -9.44 -4.49 37.06
C LEU A 481 -10.45 -4.54 38.24
N THR A 482 -11.38 -5.50 38.25
CA THR A 482 -12.33 -5.68 39.35
C THR A 482 -11.69 -6.25 40.63
N ILE A 483 -10.42 -6.67 40.57
CA ILE A 483 -9.65 -7.04 41.76
C ILE A 483 -9.07 -5.75 42.37
N PRO A 484 -9.26 -5.48 43.68
CA PRO A 484 -8.54 -4.41 44.37
C PRO A 484 -7.03 -4.54 44.07
N GLY A 485 -6.36 -3.41 43.86
CA GLY A 485 -4.96 -3.35 43.44
C GLY A 485 -3.99 -4.31 44.17
N GLY A 486 -2.82 -4.53 43.58
CA GLY A 486 -1.80 -5.44 44.10
C GLY A 486 -0.63 -4.71 44.75
N THR A 487 0.43 -5.46 45.05
CA THR A 487 1.71 -4.87 45.44
C THR A 487 2.38 -4.25 44.23
N LEU A 488 2.54 -2.93 44.23
CA LEU A 488 3.32 -2.19 43.24
C LEU A 488 4.83 -2.41 43.48
N ALA A 489 5.28 -2.32 44.72
CA ALA A 489 6.68 -2.55 45.07
C ALA A 489 6.83 -2.98 46.52
N SER A 490 7.88 -3.75 46.79
CA SER A 490 8.42 -3.89 48.14
C SER A 490 9.52 -2.85 48.34
N TRP A 491 9.34 -1.96 49.32
CA TRP A 491 10.25 -0.85 49.62
C TRP A 491 10.99 -1.11 50.93
N ASP A 492 12.30 -1.28 50.83
CA ASP A 492 13.18 -1.38 51.99
C ASP A 492 13.44 0.00 52.59
N LEU A 493 12.96 0.23 53.82
CA LEU A 493 13.08 1.52 54.48
C LEU A 493 14.50 1.77 55.02
N GLU A 494 15.38 0.77 55.10
CA GLU A 494 16.82 1.00 55.40
C GLU A 494 17.45 1.96 54.38
N THR A 495 16.94 1.96 53.14
CA THR A 495 17.42 2.84 52.07
C THR A 495 17.26 4.34 52.38
N LEU A 496 16.36 4.72 53.29
CA LEU A 496 16.12 6.11 53.69
C LEU A 496 16.93 6.55 54.92
N ASP A 497 17.64 5.62 55.56
CA ASP A 497 18.41 5.93 56.76
C ASP A 497 19.73 6.63 56.42
N ALA A 498 19.99 7.76 57.07
CA ALA A 498 21.17 8.58 56.80
C ALA A 498 22.50 7.89 57.17
N ALA A 499 22.47 6.88 58.05
CA ALA A 499 23.68 6.18 58.52
C ALA A 499 24.07 5.00 57.63
N SER A 500 23.09 4.22 57.15
CA SER A 500 23.30 3.05 56.31
C SER A 500 23.24 3.38 54.81
N ASN A 501 22.16 4.02 54.35
CA ASN A 501 21.91 4.43 52.97
C ASN A 501 22.44 3.44 51.91
N PRO A 502 22.00 2.16 51.92
CA PRO A 502 22.55 1.12 51.06
C PRO A 502 22.45 1.42 49.55
N ASN A 503 21.45 2.23 49.15
CA ASN A 503 21.23 2.63 47.75
C ASN A 503 21.95 3.92 47.34
N GLY A 504 22.64 4.58 48.27
CA GLY A 504 23.40 5.80 47.97
C GLY A 504 22.53 6.99 47.56
N TYR A 505 21.30 7.10 48.09
CA TYR A 505 20.42 8.22 47.79
C TYR A 505 21.01 9.56 48.28
N PRO A 506 20.66 10.68 47.63
CA PRO A 506 21.10 12.02 48.04
C PRO A 506 20.78 12.34 49.51
N ALA A 507 21.66 13.10 50.17
CA ALA A 507 21.53 13.39 51.60
C ALA A 507 20.22 14.12 51.97
N ASP A 508 19.67 14.92 51.05
CA ASP A 508 18.38 15.60 51.22
C ASP A 508 17.18 14.64 51.15
N GLN A 509 17.37 13.37 50.79
CA GLN A 509 16.34 12.32 50.80
C GLN A 509 16.31 11.50 52.09
N LEU A 510 17.33 11.62 52.95
CA LEU A 510 17.55 10.71 54.07
C LEU A 510 16.98 11.27 55.39
N LEU A 511 16.72 10.39 56.35
CA LEU A 511 16.37 10.75 57.73
C LEU A 511 17.46 10.29 58.69
N SER A 512 17.90 11.17 59.58
CA SER A 512 18.69 10.78 60.75
C SER A 512 17.80 10.09 61.79
N ASP A 513 18.39 9.30 62.68
CA ASP A 513 17.65 8.64 63.76
C ASP A 513 16.89 9.67 64.62
N GLY A 514 15.60 9.42 64.86
CA GLY A 514 14.65 10.31 65.53
C GLY A 514 13.99 11.38 64.65
N GLU A 515 14.39 11.53 63.38
CA GLU A 515 13.76 12.49 62.47
C GLU A 515 12.47 11.96 61.85
N SER A 516 11.60 12.89 61.45
CA SER A 516 10.40 12.59 60.67
C SER A 516 10.20 13.58 59.55
N CYS A 517 9.71 13.12 58.40
CA CYS A 517 9.35 13.97 57.28
C CYS A 517 8.24 13.33 56.44
N THR A 518 7.52 14.15 55.70
CA THR A 518 6.58 13.66 54.68
C THR A 518 7.35 13.32 53.41
N TYR A 519 7.08 12.14 52.86
CA TYR A 519 7.52 11.70 51.55
C TYR A 519 6.31 11.67 50.64
N ASN A 520 6.48 12.08 49.39
CA ASN A 520 5.50 11.83 48.35
C ASN A 520 5.93 10.59 47.60
N LEU A 521 5.03 9.62 47.47
CA LEU A 521 5.14 8.54 46.49
C LEU A 521 4.49 9.02 45.20
N TYR A 522 5.11 8.74 44.07
CA TYR A 522 4.61 9.15 42.75
C TYR A 522 4.62 7.96 41.81
N LEU A 523 3.44 7.56 41.36
CA LEU A 523 3.25 6.47 40.41
C LEU A 523 2.97 7.05 39.04
N ARG A 524 3.69 6.56 38.02
CA ARG A 524 3.42 6.86 36.61
C ARG A 524 3.23 5.55 35.86
N VAL A 525 2.19 5.46 35.05
CA VAL A 525 1.86 4.30 34.22
C VAL A 525 1.86 4.74 32.77
N TYR A 526 2.52 3.97 31.90
CA TYR A 526 2.69 4.27 30.48
C TYR A 526 2.21 3.09 29.64
N ASP A 527 1.58 3.40 28.51
CA ASP A 527 1.38 2.47 27.41
C ASP A 527 2.26 2.82 26.19
N LYS A 528 2.06 2.11 25.08
CA LYS A 528 2.74 2.33 23.79
C LYS A 528 1.90 3.06 22.74
N THR A 529 0.69 3.48 23.09
CA THR A 529 -0.25 4.15 22.19
C THR A 529 0.21 5.56 21.84
N TYR A 530 0.20 5.84 20.53
CA TYR A 530 0.37 7.19 20.02
C TYR A 530 -0.94 7.96 20.13
N VAL A 531 -1.09 8.70 21.23
CA VAL A 531 -2.27 9.54 21.49
C VAL A 531 -1.95 11.00 21.14
N ASN A 532 -2.88 11.67 20.47
CA ASN A 532 -2.79 13.09 20.13
C ASN A 532 -1.53 13.48 19.31
N GLU A 533 -1.59 13.36 17.99
CA GLU A 533 -0.48 13.63 17.05
C GLU A 533 0.25 14.98 17.28
N HIS A 534 -0.42 15.97 17.89
CA HIS A 534 0.12 17.32 18.14
C HIS A 534 0.59 17.57 19.58
N GLY A 535 0.50 16.58 20.47
CA GLY A 535 1.01 16.64 21.83
C GLY A 535 2.19 15.67 22.01
N PRO A 536 3.30 16.09 22.63
CA PRO A 536 4.34 15.16 23.06
C PRO A 536 3.83 14.43 24.29
N GLY A 537 3.09 13.35 24.09
CA GLY A 537 2.65 12.52 25.20
C GLY A 537 2.50 11.09 24.74
N VAL A 538 3.45 10.24 25.15
CA VAL A 538 3.12 8.85 25.46
C VAL A 538 1.88 8.91 26.35
N HIS A 539 0.86 8.13 26.07
CA HIS A 539 -0.29 8.03 26.95
C HIS A 539 0.23 7.65 28.35
N TYR A 540 -0.25 8.36 29.37
CA TYR A 540 0.15 8.06 30.75
C TYR A 540 -0.89 8.51 31.76
N ALA A 541 -0.99 7.74 32.84
CA ALA A 541 -1.68 8.11 34.06
C ALA A 541 -0.68 8.31 35.19
N TRP A 542 -1.06 9.09 36.20
CA TRP A 542 -0.24 9.25 37.40
C TRP A 542 -1.09 9.43 38.65
N ASP A 543 -0.49 9.10 39.78
CA ASP A 543 -1.05 9.35 41.11
C ASP A 543 0.06 9.73 42.09
N MET A 544 -0.32 10.44 43.16
CA MET A 544 0.60 10.88 44.20
C MET A 544 0.02 10.60 45.59
N PHE A 545 0.80 9.91 46.42
CA PHE A 545 0.40 9.53 47.77
C PHE A 545 1.39 10.06 48.81
N PRO A 546 0.99 11.01 49.68
CA PRO A 546 1.84 11.49 50.75
C PRO A 546 1.84 10.52 51.93
N ILE A 547 3.03 10.26 52.50
CA ILE A 547 3.21 9.45 53.69
C ILE A 547 4.23 10.07 54.64
N LYS A 548 3.90 10.15 55.93
CA LYS A 548 4.86 10.60 56.94
C LYS A 548 5.69 9.42 57.41
N ILE A 549 7.01 9.53 57.25
CA ILE A 549 7.97 8.51 57.64
C ILE A 549 8.77 9.00 58.83
N ILE A 550 8.98 8.13 59.82
CA ILE A 550 9.76 8.40 61.04
C ILE A 550 10.92 7.41 61.10
N ASN A 551 12.15 7.90 61.18
CA ASN A 551 13.32 7.07 61.45
C ASN A 551 13.42 6.78 62.94
N SER A 552 12.54 5.93 63.46
CA SER A 552 12.63 5.44 64.82
C SER A 552 12.01 4.05 64.92
N ASN A 553 12.20 3.40 66.07
CA ASN A 553 11.46 2.19 66.40
C ASN A 553 9.97 2.49 66.50
N GLU A 554 9.16 1.56 65.99
CA GLU A 554 7.73 1.58 66.19
C GLU A 554 7.39 1.49 67.69
N PRO A 555 6.43 2.31 68.19
CA PRO A 555 6.02 2.25 69.59
C PRO A 555 5.55 0.84 69.94
N THR A 556 5.97 0.35 71.11
CA THR A 556 5.44 -0.90 71.64
C THR A 556 3.95 -0.70 71.97
N PRO A 557 3.05 -1.64 71.61
CA PRO A 557 1.61 -1.52 71.87
C PRO A 557 1.25 -1.30 73.35
#